data_AF-A0A2V6WM04-F1
#
_entry.id   AF-A0A2V6WM04-F1
#
_cell.length_a   1.000
_cell.length_b   1.000
_cell.length_c   1.000
_cell.angle_alpha   90.00
_cell.angle_beta   90.00
_cell.angle_gamma   90.00
#
_symmetry.space_group_name_H-M   'P 1'
#
loop_
_entity.id
_entity.type
_entity.pdbx_description
1 polymer ?
#
loop_
_entity_poly.entity_id
_entity_poly.type
_entity_poly.pdbx_seq_one_letter_code
_entity_poly.pdbx_strand_id
1 'polypeptide(L)'
;LLFRETSDEIRPYDGYHIAVYVTDFGGSHARLNERGIISQESNPYQYRFQEIVDPESGKLLYEIEHEVRSFTHPMYARPLVNRNPAQRQPTYQPGQDAFYPRY
;
A
#
# COMPACT_ATOMS: atom_id res chain seq x y z
N LEU A 1 -13.68 1.53 1.01
CA LEU A 1 -13.42 2.60 0.01
C LEU A 1 -14.71 2.74 -0.81
N LEU A 2 -15.32 3.92 -0.84
CA LEU A 2 -16.39 4.20 -1.78
C LEU A 2 -15.77 5.03 -2.91
N PHE A 3 -15.52 4.41 -4.06
CA PHE A 3 -15.13 5.15 -5.25
C PHE A 3 -16.39 5.68 -5.95
N ARG A 4 -16.39 6.96 -6.29
CA ARG A 4 -17.45 7.58 -7.08
C ARG A 4 -16.78 8.50 -8.09
N GLU A 5 -17.05 8.26 -9.36
CA GLU A 5 -16.64 9.17 -10.43
C GLU A 5 -17.29 10.54 -10.23
N THR A 6 -16.54 11.59 -10.51
CA THR A 6 -17.03 12.96 -10.45
C THR A 6 -16.42 13.76 -11.58
N SER A 7 -17.17 14.76 -12.06
CA SER A 7 -16.67 15.82 -12.94
C SER A 7 -16.09 17.00 -12.16
N ASP A 8 -16.21 16.99 -10.83
CA ASP A 8 -15.64 18.02 -9.98
C ASP A 8 -14.11 18.02 -10.05
N GLU A 9 -13.51 19.14 -9.68
CA GLU A 9 -12.05 19.24 -9.57
C GLU A 9 -11.51 18.20 -8.58
N ILE A 10 -10.52 17.44 -9.02
CA ILE A 10 -9.89 16.44 -8.19
C ILE A 10 -8.95 17.13 -7.21
N ARG A 11 -9.14 16.87 -5.91
CA ARG A 11 -8.32 17.46 -4.85
C ARG A 11 -6.86 16.98 -4.96
N PRO A 12 -5.88 17.83 -4.60
CA PRO A 12 -4.48 17.43 -4.51
C PRO A 12 -4.29 16.22 -3.59
N TYR A 13 -3.21 15.47 -3.85
CA TYR A 13 -2.77 14.39 -2.99
C TYR A 13 -2.56 14.87 -1.54
N ASP A 14 -3.10 14.13 -0.58
CA ASP A 14 -3.20 14.52 0.83
C ASP A 14 -2.30 13.69 1.76
N GLY A 15 -1.45 12.82 1.20
CA GLY A 15 -0.53 11.97 1.97
C GLY A 15 -1.11 10.61 2.37
N TYR A 16 -2.38 10.30 2.08
CA TYR A 16 -2.94 8.98 2.34
C TYR A 16 -2.63 7.98 1.23
N HIS A 17 -2.27 6.76 1.60
CA HIS A 17 -1.87 5.73 0.64
C HIS A 17 -2.85 4.57 0.55
N ILE A 18 -2.78 3.85 -0.55
CA ILE A 18 -3.45 2.57 -0.77
C ILE A 18 -2.42 1.45 -0.63
N ALA A 19 -2.69 0.48 0.24
CA ALA A 19 -1.90 -0.74 0.29
C ALA A 19 -2.47 -1.77 -0.70
N VAL A 20 -1.63 -2.26 -1.62
CA VAL A 20 -1.99 -3.28 -2.60
C VAL A 20 -1.12 -4.51 -2.42
N TYR A 21 -1.69 -5.70 -2.59
CA TYR A 21 -0.95 -6.95 -2.53
C TYR A 21 -0.80 -7.53 -3.93
N VAL A 22 0.41 -7.93 -4.28
CA VAL A 22 0.72 -8.53 -5.59
C VAL A 22 1.42 -9.88 -5.40
N THR A 23 1.13 -10.82 -6.32
CA THR A 23 1.77 -12.13 -6.35
C THR A 23 3.15 -12.07 -7.00
N ASP A 24 3.30 -11.31 -8.09
CA ASP A 24 4.59 -11.03 -8.73
C ASP A 24 5.29 -9.81 -8.12
N PHE A 25 5.71 -9.94 -6.86
CA PHE A 25 6.33 -8.83 -6.10
C PHE A 25 7.68 -8.41 -6.70
N GLY A 26 8.53 -9.36 -7.09
CA GLY A 26 9.84 -9.06 -7.67
C GLY A 26 9.76 -8.48 -9.08
N GLY A 27 8.88 -9.03 -9.94
CA GLY A 27 8.72 -8.53 -11.31
C GLY A 27 8.06 -7.14 -11.36
N SER A 28 7.08 -6.88 -10.50
CA SER A 28 6.49 -5.54 -10.38
C SER A 28 7.52 -4.52 -9.85
N HIS A 29 8.28 -4.87 -8.81
CA HIS A 29 9.37 -4.03 -8.31
C HIS A 29 10.37 -3.66 -9.40
N ALA A 30 10.91 -4.67 -10.12
CA ALA A 30 11.92 -4.44 -11.15
C ALA A 30 11.42 -3.45 -12.24
N ARG A 31 10.19 -3.61 -12.70
CA ARG A 31 9.58 -2.72 -13.72
C ARG A 31 9.40 -1.29 -13.23
N LEU A 32 9.06 -1.08 -11.96
CA LEU A 32 8.94 0.26 -11.40
C LEU A 32 10.32 0.87 -11.12
N ASN A 33 11.29 0.06 -10.70
CA ASN A 33 12.66 0.49 -10.48
C ASN A 33 13.33 0.93 -11.80
N GLU A 34 13.13 0.19 -12.89
CA GLU A 34 13.58 0.57 -14.24
C GLU A 34 13.06 1.95 -14.68
N ARG A 35 11.89 2.35 -14.18
CA ARG A 35 11.27 3.66 -14.46
C ARG A 35 11.71 4.75 -13.46
N GLY A 36 12.42 4.40 -12.39
CA GLY A 36 12.90 5.34 -11.39
C GLY A 36 11.81 5.95 -10.50
N ILE A 37 10.63 5.33 -10.43
CA ILE A 37 9.45 5.89 -9.71
C ILE A 37 9.24 5.32 -8.30
N ILE A 38 10.13 4.43 -7.84
CA ILE A 38 10.08 3.93 -6.47
C ILE A 38 10.48 5.06 -5.51
N SER A 39 9.60 5.38 -4.57
CA SER A 39 9.81 6.46 -3.59
C SER A 39 10.37 5.94 -2.27
N GLN A 40 10.10 4.69 -1.89
CA GLN A 40 10.58 4.12 -0.63
C GLN A 40 10.69 2.59 -0.67
N GLU A 41 11.74 2.07 -0.04
CA GLU A 41 11.91 0.64 0.26
C GLU A 41 12.27 0.48 1.74
N SER A 42 11.32 0.01 2.55
CA SER A 42 11.48 -0.04 4.00
C SER A 42 11.85 -1.43 4.53
N ASN A 43 11.45 -2.49 3.85
CA ASN A 43 11.75 -3.88 4.22
C ASN A 43 11.56 -4.81 2.99
N PRO A 44 11.98 -6.09 3.06
CA PRO A 44 11.92 -7.01 1.93
C PRO A 44 10.52 -7.39 1.42
N TYR A 45 9.46 -6.96 2.12
CA TYR A 45 8.07 -7.33 1.81
C TYR A 45 7.25 -6.17 1.24
N GLN A 46 7.83 -4.98 1.13
CA GLN A 46 7.12 -3.81 0.61
C GLN A 46 8.01 -2.78 -0.07
N TYR A 47 7.44 -2.06 -1.02
CA TYR A 47 7.97 -0.83 -1.58
C TYR A 47 6.84 0.17 -1.83
N ARG A 48 7.18 1.43 -2.06
CA ARG A 48 6.22 2.50 -2.32
C ARG A 48 6.55 3.24 -3.60
N PHE A 49 5.53 3.75 -4.25
CA PHE A 49 5.63 4.71 -5.34
C PHE A 49 4.44 5.68 -5.25
N GLN A 50 4.62 6.93 -5.69
CA GLN A 50 3.59 7.97 -5.64
C GLN A 50 3.03 8.33 -7.01
N GLU A 51 3.88 8.26 -8.03
CA GLU A 51 3.53 8.69 -9.38
C GLU A 51 2.81 7.58 -10.13
N ILE A 52 1.56 7.84 -10.53
CA ILE A 52 0.83 7.01 -11.49
C ILE A 52 1.15 7.55 -12.88
N VAL A 53 1.90 6.77 -13.64
CA VAL A 53 2.36 7.14 -14.97
C VAL A 53 1.69 6.29 -16.04
N ASP A 54 1.53 6.88 -17.22
CA ASP A 54 1.18 6.16 -18.43
C ASP A 54 2.30 5.15 -18.78
N PRO A 55 2.01 3.84 -18.90
CA PRO A 55 3.06 2.83 -19.06
C PRO A 55 3.85 2.91 -20.37
N GLU A 56 3.31 3.54 -21.41
CA GLU A 56 3.92 3.65 -22.73
C GLU A 56 4.79 4.91 -22.85
N SER A 57 4.26 6.05 -22.42
CA SER A 57 4.89 7.36 -22.55
C SER A 57 5.69 7.80 -21.32
N GLY A 58 5.43 7.21 -20.15
CA GLY A 58 5.98 7.66 -18.87
C GLY A 58 5.38 8.97 -18.37
N LYS A 59 4.34 9.51 -19.03
CA LYS A 59 3.67 10.74 -18.62
C LYS A 59 3.00 10.56 -17.26
N LEU A 60 3.26 11.48 -16.33
CA LEU A 60 2.51 11.55 -15.07
C LEU A 60 1.02 11.77 -15.34
N LEU A 61 0.19 10.85 -14.86
CA LEU A 61 -1.26 10.92 -14.94
C LEU A 61 -1.86 11.44 -13.64
N TYR A 62 -1.34 10.98 -12.50
CA TYR A 62 -1.87 11.32 -11.19
C TYR A 62 -0.88 11.04 -10.06
N GLU A 63 -1.07 11.69 -8.91
CA GLU A 63 -0.29 11.44 -7.70
C GLU A 63 -1.15 10.77 -6.63
N ILE A 64 -0.79 9.56 -6.25
CA ILE A 64 -1.37 8.85 -5.12
C ILE A 64 -0.41 7.74 -4.69
N GLU A 65 -0.04 7.73 -3.42
CA GLU A 65 0.91 6.74 -2.93
C GLU A 65 0.29 5.34 -2.86
N HIS A 66 1.02 4.39 -3.41
CA HIS A 66 0.74 2.98 -3.28
C HIS A 66 1.84 2.32 -2.47
N GLU A 67 1.45 1.61 -1.41
CA GLU A 67 2.31 0.67 -0.71
C GLU A 67 2.08 -0.71 -1.32
N VAL A 68 3.01 -1.17 -2.14
CA VAL A 68 2.96 -2.51 -2.72
C VAL A 68 3.53 -3.49 -1.71
N ARG A 69 2.77 -4.54 -1.41
CA ARG A 69 3.14 -5.58 -0.46
C ARG A 69 3.17 -6.94 -1.13
N SER A 70 4.11 -7.78 -0.74
CA SER A 70 4.12 -9.19 -1.12
C SER A 70 3.02 -9.97 -0.39
N PHE A 71 2.63 -11.13 -0.91
CA PHE A 71 1.75 -12.06 -0.20
C PHE A 71 2.42 -12.70 1.03
N THR A 72 3.75 -12.66 1.11
CA THR A 72 4.52 -13.10 2.29
C THR A 72 4.63 -12.02 3.37
N HIS A 73 4.09 -10.83 3.14
CA HIS A 73 4.08 -9.75 4.12
C HIS A 73 3.34 -10.20 5.40
N PRO A 74 3.89 -9.98 6.61
CA PRO A 74 3.29 -10.48 7.86
C PRO A 74 1.82 -10.10 8.05
N MET A 75 1.44 -8.92 7.55
CA MET A 75 0.08 -8.36 7.61
C MET A 75 -0.85 -8.78 6.45
N TYR A 76 -0.49 -9.76 5.61
CA TYR A 76 -1.36 -10.25 4.53
C TYR A 76 -2.65 -10.86 5.09
N ALA A 77 -3.78 -10.63 4.39
CA ALA A 77 -5.10 -11.19 4.71
C ALA A 77 -5.57 -10.99 6.17
N ARG A 78 -5.19 -9.86 6.78
CA ARG A 78 -5.65 -9.51 8.14
C ARG A 78 -7.17 -9.50 8.25
N PRO A 79 -7.74 -10.10 9.32
CA PRO A 79 -9.17 -10.09 9.52
C PRO A 79 -9.67 -8.66 9.79
N LEU A 80 -10.85 -8.34 9.25
CA LEU A 80 -11.52 -7.06 9.48
C LEU A 80 -12.28 -7.12 10.81
N VAL A 81 -11.58 -6.80 11.90
CA VAL A 81 -12.10 -6.81 13.28
C VAL A 81 -11.85 -5.46 13.96
N ASN A 82 -12.52 -5.22 15.09
CA ASN A 82 -12.18 -4.10 15.98
C ASN A 82 -10.75 -4.31 16.50
N ARG A 83 -9.83 -3.46 16.02
CA ARG A 83 -8.40 -3.67 16.19
C ARG A 83 -7.95 -3.44 17.62
N ASN A 84 -7.05 -4.31 18.08
CA ASN A 84 -6.23 -4.07 19.25
C ASN A 84 -5.29 -2.88 19.00
N PRO A 85 -5.41 -1.76 19.75
CA PRO A 85 -4.55 -0.59 19.56
C PRO A 85 -3.08 -0.85 19.91
N ALA A 86 -2.75 -1.96 20.59
CA ALA A 86 -1.38 -2.36 20.86
C ALA A 86 -0.67 -2.97 19.63
N GLN A 87 -1.41 -3.39 18.59
CA GLN A 87 -0.81 -3.88 17.34
C GLN A 87 -0.18 -2.70 16.57
N ARG A 88 1.12 -2.81 16.26
CA ARG A 88 1.86 -1.85 15.43
C ARG A 88 2.51 -2.60 14.28
N GLN A 89 2.69 -1.96 13.12
CA GLN A 89 3.27 -2.61 11.94
C GLN A 89 4.65 -3.25 12.23
N PRO A 90 5.60 -2.58 12.90
CA PRO A 90 6.94 -3.16 13.13
C PRO A 90 6.95 -4.34 14.10
N THR A 91 5.96 -4.44 14.99
CA THR A 91 5.86 -5.48 16.03
C THR A 91 4.59 -6.31 15.85
N TYR A 92 4.12 -6.41 14.62
CA TYR A 92 2.84 -7.05 14.30
C TYR A 92 2.88 -8.54 14.65
N GLN A 93 1.78 -9.04 15.23
CA GLN A 93 1.63 -10.45 15.60
C GLN A 93 0.34 -11.01 14.98
N PRO A 94 0.46 -11.98 14.04
CA PRO A 94 -0.71 -12.64 13.47
C PRO A 94 -1.63 -13.23 14.56
N GLY A 95 -2.94 -13.02 14.40
CA GLY A 95 -3.96 -13.54 15.33
C GLY A 95 -4.22 -12.68 16.57
N GLN A 96 -3.44 -11.62 16.78
CA GLN A 96 -3.63 -10.66 17.88
C GLN A 96 -4.34 -9.37 17.41
N ASP A 97 -5.00 -9.42 16.25
CA ASP A 97 -5.69 -8.28 15.64
C ASP A 97 -6.90 -7.81 16.45
N ALA A 98 -7.65 -8.72 17.05
CA ALA A 98 -8.84 -8.37 17.83
C ALA A 98 -8.46 -7.82 19.21
N PHE A 99 -9.17 -6.81 19.68
CA PHE A 99 -9.05 -6.35 21.06
C PHE A 99 -9.75 -7.34 22.01
N TYR A 100 -8.97 -7.93 22.92
CA TYR A 100 -9.48 -8.76 24.01
C TYR A 100 -9.27 -8.00 25.33
N PRO A 101 -10.32 -7.42 25.95
CA PRO A 101 -10.20 -6.79 27.26
C PRO A 101 -9.75 -7.85 28.28
N ARG A 102 -8.71 -7.54 29.06
CA ARG A 102 -8.34 -8.35 30.21
C ARG A 102 -9.24 -7.95 31.38
N TYR A 103 -9.94 -8.94 31.96
CA TYR A 103 -10.64 -8.80 33.23
C TYR A 103 -9.67 -8.91 34.40
#